data_AF-A0A7Y3A5W7-F1
#
_entry.id   AF-A0A7Y3A5W7-F1
#
_cell.length_a   1.000
_cell.length_b   1.000
_cell.length_c   1.000
_cell.angle_alpha   90.00
_cell.angle_beta   90.00
_cell.angle_gamma   90.00
#
_symmetry.space_group_name_H-M   'P 1'
#
loop_
_entity.id
_entity.type
_entity.pdbx_description
1 polymer ?
#
loop_
_entity_poly.entity_id
_entity_poly.type
_entity_poly.pdbx_seq_one_letter_code
_entity_poly.pdbx_strand_id
1 'polypeptide(L)'
;SFATLTFLDKKELYNSEELMNKHGQVINKLLRDPAIDFIVMRKDDQCISVINEDGEAHILLENGKMKYVPVSANPFKLEDSNNFMDEAEAFDFTFNSDYPDALVQCKQLFSSKRSGDIAVSANVGYDLRDFWEIPEHKGSHGSLHKDHMHVPILMNKKLLNSPIRTTEVNQMIRSYLDK
;
A
#
# COMPACT_ATOMS: atom_id res chain seq x y z
N SER A 1 -1.30 -10.73 3.44
CA SER A 1 -0.55 -10.58 2.18
C SER A 1 -1.14 -9.46 1.34
N PHE A 2 -0.40 -8.90 0.37
CA PHE A 2 -0.89 -7.92 -0.61
C PHE A 2 -0.76 -8.50 -2.01
N ALA A 3 -1.85 -8.59 -2.74
CA ALA A 3 -1.89 -9.22 -4.05
C ALA A 3 -2.50 -8.27 -5.09
N THR A 4 -1.87 -8.14 -6.25
CA THR A 4 -2.47 -7.39 -7.37
C THR A 4 -3.26 -8.32 -8.28
N LEU A 5 -4.49 -7.93 -8.61
CA LEU A 5 -5.34 -8.65 -9.56
C LEU A 5 -5.47 -7.81 -10.85
N THR A 6 -5.25 -8.47 -11.99
CA THR A 6 -5.49 -7.89 -13.32
C THR A 6 -6.69 -8.59 -13.94
N PHE A 7 -7.64 -7.80 -14.43
CA PHE A 7 -8.75 -8.36 -15.20
C PHE A 7 -8.28 -8.55 -16.65
N LEU A 8 -8.41 -9.77 -17.18
CA LEU A 8 -7.71 -10.29 -18.37
C LEU A 8 -7.98 -9.55 -19.71
N ASP A 9 -8.83 -8.52 -19.71
CA ASP A 9 -9.03 -7.69 -20.90
C ASP A 9 -7.94 -6.63 -20.97
N LYS A 10 -6.94 -6.88 -21.82
CA LYS A 10 -5.85 -5.94 -22.19
C LYS A 10 -6.37 -4.69 -22.91
N LYS A 11 -7.20 -3.88 -22.27
CA LYS A 11 -7.37 -2.47 -22.60
C LYS A 11 -6.40 -1.64 -21.78
N GLU A 12 -6.20 -0.39 -22.20
CA GLU A 12 -5.53 0.63 -21.38
C GLU A 12 -6.15 0.66 -19.97
N LEU A 13 -5.32 0.98 -18.98
CA LEU A 13 -5.58 0.87 -17.55
C LEU A 13 -7.01 1.27 -17.17
N TYR A 14 -7.74 0.38 -16.51
CA TYR A 14 -9.08 0.73 -16.02
C TYR A 14 -9.00 1.64 -14.81
N ASN A 15 -9.92 2.61 -14.76
CA ASN A 15 -10.15 3.39 -13.57
C ASN A 15 -11.20 2.72 -12.64
N SER A 16 -11.34 3.25 -11.42
CA SER A 16 -12.21 2.66 -10.39
C SER A 16 -13.68 2.55 -10.84
N GLU A 17 -14.21 3.54 -11.57
CA GLU A 17 -15.59 3.55 -12.03
C GLU A 17 -15.81 2.45 -13.08
N GLU A 18 -14.90 2.33 -14.06
CA GLU A 18 -14.96 1.30 -15.08
C GLU A 18 -14.85 -0.11 -14.49
N LEU A 19 -13.95 -0.30 -13.52
CA LEU A 19 -13.80 -1.57 -12.79
C LEU A 19 -15.06 -1.92 -12.01
N MET A 20 -15.67 -0.95 -11.32
CA MET A 20 -16.90 -1.20 -10.58
C MET A 20 -18.08 -1.48 -11.51
N ASN A 21 -18.18 -0.79 -12.64
CA ASN A 21 -19.22 -1.05 -13.63
C ASN A 21 -19.10 -2.46 -14.24
N LYS A 22 -17.88 -2.94 -14.48
CA LYS A 22 -17.63 -4.23 -15.14
C LYS A 22 -17.54 -5.41 -14.18
N HIS A 23 -16.91 -5.22 -13.04
CA HIS A 23 -16.52 -6.27 -12.08
C HIS A 23 -17.03 -6.00 -10.66
N GLY A 24 -17.89 -5.00 -10.45
CA GLY A 24 -18.37 -4.58 -9.14
C GLY A 24 -18.99 -5.68 -8.29
N GLN A 25 -19.66 -6.68 -8.90
CA GLN A 25 -20.17 -7.83 -8.14
C GLN A 25 -19.06 -8.61 -7.42
N VAL A 26 -17.93 -8.84 -8.10
CA VAL A 26 -16.77 -9.57 -7.53
C VAL A 26 -16.04 -8.68 -6.54
N ILE A 27 -15.83 -7.40 -6.86
CA ILE A 27 -15.15 -6.46 -5.97
C ILE A 27 -15.94 -6.29 -4.67
N ASN A 28 -17.26 -6.13 -4.75
CA ASN A 28 -18.12 -6.05 -3.56
C ASN A 28 -18.14 -7.36 -2.75
N LYS A 29 -17.98 -8.52 -3.41
CA LYS A 29 -17.84 -9.78 -2.70
C LYS A 29 -16.51 -9.85 -1.94
N LEU A 30 -15.41 -9.39 -2.53
CA LEU A 30 -14.11 -9.31 -1.87
C LEU A 30 -14.16 -8.35 -0.67
N LEU A 31 -14.75 -7.16 -0.83
CA LEU A 31 -14.85 -6.17 0.25
C LEU A 31 -15.64 -6.65 1.47
N ARG A 32 -16.58 -7.58 1.28
CA ARG A 32 -17.38 -8.19 2.37
C ARG A 32 -16.76 -9.46 2.95
N ASP A 33 -15.66 -9.93 2.39
CA ASP A 33 -14.98 -11.10 2.90
C ASP A 33 -14.14 -10.68 4.12
N PRO A 34 -14.31 -11.30 5.30
CA PRO A 34 -13.59 -10.91 6.51
C PRO A 34 -12.07 -11.09 6.39
N ALA A 35 -11.59 -11.85 5.40
CA ALA A 35 -10.17 -11.96 5.10
C ALA A 35 -9.58 -10.69 4.47
N ILE A 36 -10.40 -9.82 3.88
CA ILE A 36 -9.95 -8.60 3.20
C ILE A 36 -10.00 -7.41 4.15
N ASP A 37 -8.87 -6.72 4.24
CA ASP A 37 -8.74 -5.47 5.00
C ASP A 37 -9.21 -4.29 4.14
N PHE A 38 -8.62 -4.15 2.96
CA PHE A 38 -8.99 -3.14 1.97
C PHE A 38 -8.53 -3.54 0.57
N ILE A 39 -9.13 -2.88 -0.43
CA ILE A 39 -8.73 -2.89 -1.83
C ILE A 39 -8.22 -1.51 -2.20
N VAL A 40 -7.12 -1.45 -2.93
CA VAL A 40 -6.57 -0.23 -3.51
C VAL A 40 -6.75 -0.27 -5.03
N MET A 41 -7.17 0.84 -5.62
CA MET A 41 -7.39 0.95 -7.06
C MET A 41 -7.12 2.37 -7.58
N ARG A 42 -6.76 2.50 -8.86
CA ARG A 42 -6.65 3.82 -9.52
C ARG A 42 -8.04 4.41 -9.71
N LYS A 43 -8.31 5.58 -9.14
CA LYS A 43 -9.52 6.35 -9.39
C LYS A 43 -9.41 7.13 -10.70
N ASP A 44 -8.25 7.75 -10.89
CA ASP A 44 -7.82 8.46 -12.09
C ASP A 44 -6.28 8.65 -12.02
N ASP A 45 -5.70 9.47 -12.89
CA ASP A 45 -4.24 9.71 -12.96
C ASP A 45 -3.66 10.41 -11.72
N GLN A 46 -4.51 11.08 -10.94
CA GLN A 46 -4.13 11.88 -9.78
C GLN A 46 -4.75 11.38 -8.48
N CYS A 47 -5.47 10.26 -8.50
CA CYS A 47 -6.15 9.74 -7.33
C CYS A 47 -6.12 8.22 -7.27
N ILE A 48 -5.71 7.70 -6.11
CA ILE A 48 -5.80 6.28 -5.76
C ILE A 48 -6.86 6.15 -4.67
N SER A 49 -7.84 5.27 -4.87
CA SER A 49 -8.85 4.94 -3.87
C SER A 49 -8.40 3.76 -3.03
N VAL A 50 -8.60 3.86 -1.71
CA VAL A 50 -8.46 2.78 -0.73
C VAL A 50 -9.86 2.53 -0.17
N ILE A 51 -10.35 1.31 -0.34
CA ILE A 51 -11.76 0.96 -0.10
C ILE A 51 -11.83 -0.26 0.81
N ASN A 52 -12.64 -0.20 1.85
CA ASN A 52 -12.99 -1.35 2.68
C ASN A 52 -14.52 -1.53 2.73
N GLU A 53 -15.04 -2.42 3.60
CA GLU A 53 -16.48 -2.64 3.74
C GLU A 53 -17.24 -1.38 4.16
N ASP A 54 -16.61 -0.52 4.96
CA ASP A 54 -17.25 0.67 5.55
C ASP A 54 -17.30 1.87 4.58
N GLY A 55 -16.40 1.91 3.59
CA GLY A 55 -16.33 3.02 2.64
C GLY A 55 -14.96 3.20 2.02
N GLU A 56 -14.63 4.44 1.70
CA GLU A 56 -13.41 4.79 0.97
C GLU A 56 -12.67 6.00 1.55
N ALA A 57 -11.37 6.02 1.28
CA ALA A 57 -10.46 7.14 1.43
C ALA A 57 -9.62 7.30 0.16
N HIS A 58 -9.10 8.49 -0.08
CA HIS A 58 -8.31 8.81 -1.28
C HIS A 58 -6.87 9.17 -0.92
N ILE A 59 -5.95 8.78 -1.80
CA ILE A 59 -4.58 9.28 -1.87
C ILE A 59 -4.52 10.15 -3.12
N LEU A 60 -4.51 11.46 -2.93
CA LEU A 60 -4.40 12.45 -4.00
C LEU A 60 -2.94 12.66 -4.35
N LEU A 61 -2.62 12.76 -5.64
CA LEU A 61 -1.27 12.88 -6.18
C LEU A 61 -1.15 14.19 -6.95
N GLU A 62 -0.19 15.02 -6.57
CA GLU A 62 0.08 16.29 -7.25
C GLU A 62 1.58 16.59 -7.25
N ASN A 63 2.18 16.81 -8.44
CA ASN A 63 3.59 17.18 -8.57
C ASN A 63 4.57 16.29 -7.79
N GLY A 64 4.30 14.99 -7.74
CA GLY A 64 5.10 14.00 -7.00
C GLY A 64 4.82 13.95 -5.49
N LYS A 65 3.99 14.84 -4.96
CA LYS A 65 3.50 14.85 -3.58
C LYS A 65 2.20 14.07 -3.44
N MET A 66 1.81 13.80 -2.19
CA MET A 66 0.65 13.00 -1.86
C MET A 66 -0.15 13.63 -0.71
N LYS A 67 -1.47 13.48 -0.73
CA LYS A 67 -2.36 13.88 0.36
C LYS A 67 -3.32 12.73 0.67
N TYR A 68 -3.54 12.43 1.95
CA TYR A 68 -4.51 11.42 2.38
C TYR A 68 -5.80 12.08 2.86
N VAL A 69 -6.94 11.63 2.34
CA VAL A 69 -8.27 12.18 2.64
C VAL A 69 -9.26 11.05 2.89
N PRO A 70 -9.71 10.82 4.14
CA PRO A 70 -10.88 10.00 4.43
C PRO A 70 -12.13 10.61 3.76
N VAL A 71 -12.95 9.81 3.07
CA VAL A 71 -14.13 10.32 2.35
C VAL A 71 -15.41 9.85 3.02
N SER A 72 -15.65 8.54 3.03
CA SER A 72 -16.78 7.91 3.72
C SER A 72 -16.33 6.99 4.85
N ALA A 73 -15.09 6.51 4.79
CA ALA A 73 -14.44 5.74 5.84
C ALA A 73 -12.95 6.08 5.93
N ASN A 74 -12.24 5.43 6.85
CA ASN A 74 -10.82 5.63 7.07
C ASN A 74 -10.09 4.27 7.15
N PRO A 75 -9.89 3.58 6.01
CA PRO A 75 -9.28 2.24 6.00
C PRO A 75 -7.88 2.20 6.61
N PHE A 76 -7.07 3.25 6.43
CA PHE A 76 -5.73 3.33 7.01
C PHE A 76 -5.71 3.83 8.45
N LYS A 77 -6.85 4.27 9.00
CA LYS A 77 -6.95 4.83 10.35
C LYS A 77 -5.97 6.00 10.57
N LEU A 78 -5.75 6.78 9.52
CA LEU A 78 -4.89 7.97 9.54
C LEU A 78 -5.76 9.23 9.65
N GLU A 79 -5.24 10.29 10.26
CA GLU A 79 -5.89 11.59 10.16
C GLU A 79 -5.84 12.10 8.70
N ASP A 80 -6.71 13.04 8.35
CA ASP A 80 -6.55 13.78 7.08
C ASP A 80 -5.21 14.52 7.15
N SER A 81 -4.37 14.36 6.12
CA SER A 81 -3.04 14.97 6.13
C SER A 81 -3.09 16.50 6.00
N ASN A 82 -4.25 17.06 5.64
CA ASN A 82 -4.58 18.46 5.37
C ASN A 82 -3.81 19.08 4.19
N ASN A 83 -2.52 18.81 4.07
CA ASN A 83 -1.60 19.31 3.06
C ASN A 83 -1.01 18.18 2.21
N PHE A 84 -0.48 18.55 1.04
CA PHE A 84 0.34 17.66 0.22
C PHE A 84 1.74 17.51 0.80
N MET A 85 2.13 16.27 1.03
CA MET A 85 3.40 15.84 1.59
C MET A 85 4.31 15.27 0.51
N ASP A 86 5.60 15.57 0.56
CA ASP A 86 6.59 14.82 -0.21
C ASP A 86 6.78 13.39 0.35
N GLU A 87 7.67 12.60 -0.25
CA GLU A 87 7.88 11.21 0.15
C GLU A 87 8.50 11.06 1.55
N ALA A 88 9.30 12.03 2.00
CA ALA A 88 9.88 12.00 3.35
C ALA A 88 8.82 12.41 4.38
N GLU A 89 8.08 13.48 4.13
CA GLU A 89 6.98 13.92 4.98
C GLU A 89 5.90 12.84 5.14
N ALA A 90 5.54 12.15 4.05
CA ALA A 90 4.57 11.06 4.08
C ALA A 90 5.09 9.80 4.80
N PHE A 91 6.41 9.55 4.75
CA PHE A 91 7.04 8.49 5.54
C PHE A 91 6.82 8.75 7.03
N ASP A 92 7.21 9.93 7.49
CA ASP A 92 7.14 10.32 8.89
C ASP A 92 5.69 10.35 9.38
N PHE A 93 4.78 10.88 8.55
CA PHE A 93 3.35 10.92 8.82
C PHE A 93 2.74 9.54 9.08
N THR A 94 3.17 8.53 8.34
CA THR A 94 2.60 7.18 8.44
C THR A 94 3.40 6.23 9.33
N PHE A 95 4.63 6.58 9.73
CA PHE A 95 5.59 5.65 10.33
C PHE A 95 5.07 4.89 11.55
N ASN A 96 4.33 5.57 12.44
CA ASN A 96 3.79 4.98 13.67
C ASN A 96 2.37 4.39 13.52
N SER A 97 1.80 4.45 12.33
CA SER A 97 0.46 3.91 12.05
C SER A 97 0.48 2.38 11.92
N ASP A 98 -0.70 1.80 11.78
CA ASP A 98 -0.83 0.38 11.40
C ASP A 98 -0.36 0.12 9.96
N TYR A 99 -0.29 1.14 9.10
CA TYR A 99 0.10 1.02 7.69
C TYR A 99 1.24 2.00 7.34
N PRO A 100 2.45 1.75 7.86
CA PRO A 100 3.59 2.62 7.62
C PRO A 100 3.96 2.66 6.14
N ASP A 101 4.33 3.86 5.68
CA ASP A 101 4.71 4.18 4.30
C ASP A 101 3.63 3.93 3.24
N ALA A 102 2.37 3.69 3.65
CA ALA A 102 1.31 3.25 2.75
C ALA A 102 1.06 4.21 1.57
N LEU A 103 1.19 5.52 1.78
CA LEU A 103 0.98 6.51 0.72
C LEU A 103 2.00 6.36 -0.41
N VAL A 104 3.30 6.28 -0.06
CA VAL A 104 4.38 6.09 -1.03
C VAL A 104 4.27 4.72 -1.69
N GLN A 105 3.99 3.68 -0.91
CA GLN A 105 3.87 2.32 -1.44
C GLN A 105 2.73 2.19 -2.45
N CYS A 106 1.55 2.76 -2.17
CA CYS A 106 0.43 2.80 -3.12
C CYS A 106 0.79 3.60 -4.38
N LYS A 107 1.36 4.80 -4.23
CA LYS A 107 1.84 5.61 -5.37
C LYS A 107 2.83 4.83 -6.24
N GLN A 108 3.84 4.20 -5.64
CA GLN A 108 4.86 3.43 -6.35
C GLN A 108 4.27 2.21 -7.06
N LEU A 109 3.38 1.47 -6.39
CA LEU A 109 2.70 0.32 -6.98
C LEU A 109 1.98 0.72 -8.27
N PHE A 110 1.10 1.72 -8.20
CA PHE A 110 0.28 2.13 -9.34
C PHE A 110 1.03 2.97 -10.38
N SER A 111 2.25 3.44 -10.08
CA SER A 111 3.19 3.97 -11.08
C SER A 111 3.85 2.88 -11.93
N SER A 112 3.80 1.61 -11.48
CA SER A 112 4.37 0.49 -12.21
C SER A 112 3.45 0.01 -13.33
N LYS A 113 4.01 -0.11 -14.54
CA LYS A 113 3.32 -0.73 -15.70
C LYS A 113 2.95 -2.20 -15.49
N ARG A 114 3.52 -2.85 -14.47
CA ARG A 114 3.24 -4.25 -14.13
C ARG A 114 2.18 -4.39 -13.02
N SER A 115 1.72 -3.29 -12.44
CA SER A 115 0.63 -3.36 -11.47
C SER A 115 -0.65 -3.83 -12.15
N GLY A 116 -1.38 -4.71 -11.47
CA GLY A 116 -2.77 -5.00 -11.81
C GLY A 116 -3.68 -3.78 -11.62
N ASP A 117 -4.96 -4.00 -11.89
CA ASP A 117 -6.00 -2.97 -11.83
C ASP A 117 -6.41 -2.66 -10.39
N ILE A 118 -6.42 -3.70 -9.55
CA ILE A 118 -6.64 -3.59 -8.11
C ILE A 118 -5.52 -4.29 -7.34
N ALA A 119 -5.27 -3.82 -6.12
CA ALA A 119 -4.45 -4.49 -5.14
C ALA A 119 -5.28 -4.79 -3.89
N VAL A 120 -5.20 -6.00 -3.38
CA VAL A 120 -5.99 -6.47 -2.25
C VAL A 120 -5.07 -6.73 -1.06
N SER A 121 -5.39 -6.14 0.08
CA SER A 121 -4.71 -6.41 1.36
C SER A 121 -5.57 -7.32 2.23
N ALA A 122 -4.95 -8.34 2.81
CA ALA A 122 -5.60 -9.19 3.78
C ALA A 122 -5.55 -8.61 5.20
N ASN A 123 -6.58 -8.89 5.99
CA ASN A 123 -6.58 -8.65 7.44
C ASN A 123 -5.48 -9.44 8.13
N VAL A 124 -4.99 -8.93 9.26
CA VAL A 124 -4.02 -9.64 10.11
C VAL A 124 -4.62 -10.98 10.55
N GLY A 125 -3.86 -12.06 10.38
CA GLY A 125 -4.31 -13.42 10.66
C GLY A 125 -4.88 -14.17 9.44
N TYR A 126 -5.08 -13.50 8.31
CA TYR A 126 -5.51 -14.12 7.06
C TYR A 126 -4.39 -14.20 6.02
N ASP A 127 -4.50 -15.20 5.14
CA ASP A 127 -3.67 -15.36 3.96
C ASP A 127 -4.56 -15.50 2.72
N LEU A 128 -4.17 -14.86 1.62
CA LEU A 128 -4.89 -14.91 0.32
C LEU A 128 -4.49 -16.14 -0.51
N ARG A 129 -3.64 -17.02 0.03
CA ARG A 129 -3.27 -18.30 -0.58
C ARG A 129 -4.30 -19.37 -0.28
N ASP A 130 -4.43 -20.29 -1.22
CA ASP A 130 -5.25 -21.50 -1.05
C ASP A 130 -4.46 -22.60 -0.32
N PHE A 131 -5.14 -23.59 0.24
CA PHE A 131 -4.61 -24.60 1.18
C PHE A 131 -3.66 -25.66 0.58
N TRP A 132 -3.16 -25.47 -0.64
CA TRP A 132 -2.47 -26.50 -1.43
C TRP A 132 -0.93 -26.42 -1.44
N GLU A 133 -0.30 -25.71 -0.51
CA GLU A 133 1.17 -25.68 -0.43
C GLU A 133 1.71 -26.77 0.51
N ILE A 134 2.62 -27.61 0.00
CA ILE A 134 3.38 -28.60 0.77
C ILE A 134 4.86 -28.18 0.78
N PRO A 135 5.47 -27.93 1.96
CA PRO A 135 4.90 -28.04 3.30
C PRO A 135 3.91 -26.91 3.62
N GLU A 136 3.03 -27.17 4.60
CA GLU A 136 2.08 -26.19 5.12
C GLU A 136 2.81 -24.89 5.53
N HIS A 137 2.39 -23.77 4.93
CA HIS A 137 2.91 -22.46 5.29
C HIS A 137 2.23 -21.94 6.56
N LYS A 138 3.02 -21.78 7.63
CA LYS A 138 2.55 -21.24 8.92
C LYS A 138 2.72 -19.72 9.07
N GLY A 139 3.18 -19.07 8.01
CA GLY A 139 3.44 -17.64 7.99
C GLY A 139 3.53 -17.12 6.56
N SER A 140 3.16 -15.86 6.41
CA SER A 140 3.20 -15.10 5.16
C SER A 140 3.59 -13.66 5.47
N HIS A 141 3.89 -12.87 4.46
CA HIS A 141 4.18 -11.45 4.61
C HIS A 141 3.68 -10.66 3.40
N GLY A 142 4.09 -9.40 3.32
CA GLY A 142 3.86 -8.56 2.15
C GLY A 142 2.54 -7.80 2.17
N SER A 143 1.85 -7.69 3.32
CA SER A 143 0.83 -6.63 3.48
C SER A 143 1.48 -5.28 3.82
N LEU A 144 0.72 -4.19 3.72
CA LEU A 144 1.16 -2.87 4.19
C LEU A 144 1.14 -2.73 5.72
N HIS A 145 0.68 -3.75 6.45
CA HIS A 145 0.60 -3.69 7.90
C HIS A 145 2.01 -3.59 8.52
N LYS A 146 2.14 -2.84 9.61
CA LYS A 146 3.42 -2.57 10.30
C LYS A 146 4.21 -3.84 10.63
N ASP A 147 3.53 -4.93 10.96
CA ASP A 147 4.15 -6.22 11.27
C ASP A 147 4.97 -6.81 10.10
N HIS A 148 4.69 -6.38 8.86
CA HIS A 148 5.44 -6.78 7.67
C HIS A 148 6.35 -5.66 7.12
N MET A 149 6.08 -4.41 7.47
CA MET A 149 6.77 -3.25 6.91
C MET A 149 7.91 -2.74 7.79
N HIS A 150 7.80 -2.86 9.11
CA HIS A 150 8.88 -2.48 10.03
C HIS A 150 9.95 -3.58 10.06
N VAL A 151 11.18 -3.18 9.76
CA VAL A 151 12.34 -4.07 9.79
C VAL A 151 13.49 -3.44 10.58
N PRO A 152 14.21 -4.20 11.40
CA PRO A 152 15.34 -3.66 12.15
C PRO A 152 16.55 -3.41 11.24
N ILE A 153 17.22 -2.29 11.43
CA ILE A 153 18.54 -2.01 10.86
C ILE A 153 19.55 -2.06 12.00
N LEU A 154 20.44 -3.06 11.96
CA LEU A 154 21.46 -3.27 12.99
C LEU A 154 22.81 -2.76 12.49
N MET A 155 23.46 -1.92 13.29
CA MET A 155 24.74 -1.31 12.96
C MET A 155 25.70 -1.37 14.15
N ASN A 156 26.98 -1.61 13.91
CA ASN A 156 28.02 -1.59 14.93
C ASN A 156 28.49 -0.17 15.31
N LYS A 157 27.99 0.86 14.62
CA LYS A 157 28.24 2.28 14.88
C LYS A 157 26.93 3.05 14.75
N LYS A 158 26.70 4.00 15.66
CA LYS A 158 25.53 4.89 15.58
C LYS A 158 25.69 5.87 14.41
N LEU A 159 25.07 5.55 13.28
CA LEU A 159 25.06 6.37 12.06
C LEU A 159 23.69 6.99 11.76
N LEU A 160 22.64 6.52 12.43
CA LEU A 160 21.26 6.99 12.26
C LEU A 160 20.72 7.60 13.55
N ASN A 161 19.89 8.64 13.40
CA ASN A 161 19.17 9.28 14.51
C ASN A 161 17.65 9.16 14.36
N SER A 162 17.17 8.64 13.23
CA SER A 162 15.76 8.45 12.91
C SER A 162 15.60 7.14 12.10
N PRO A 163 14.38 6.60 12.03
CA PRO A 163 14.05 5.56 11.07
C PRO A 163 14.34 6.02 9.64
N ILE A 164 14.65 5.05 8.77
CA ILE A 164 14.87 5.27 7.32
C ILE A 164 14.20 4.13 6.56
N ARG A 165 13.98 4.31 5.25
CA ARG A 165 13.65 3.19 4.37
C ARG A 165 14.87 2.32 4.12
N THR A 166 14.67 1.02 3.90
CA THR A 166 15.76 0.10 3.56
C THR A 166 16.45 0.46 2.24
N THR A 167 15.75 1.14 1.33
CA THR A 167 16.32 1.67 0.07
C THR A 167 17.40 2.73 0.31
N GLU A 168 17.36 3.43 1.44
CA GLU A 168 18.32 4.46 1.81
C GLU A 168 19.64 3.88 2.35
N VAL A 169 19.65 2.60 2.77
CA VAL A 169 20.86 1.92 3.26
C VAL A 169 21.99 1.94 2.23
N ASN A 170 21.68 1.80 0.94
CA ASN A 170 22.67 1.89 -0.12
C ASN A 170 23.36 3.27 -0.17
N GLN A 171 22.60 4.35 0.03
CA GLN A 171 23.17 5.69 0.06
C GLN A 171 24.10 5.85 1.27
N MET A 172 23.71 5.33 2.43
CA MET A 172 24.56 5.34 3.63
C MET A 172 25.89 4.61 3.41
N ILE A 173 25.85 3.42 2.79
CA ILE A 173 27.06 2.64 2.50
C ILE A 173 27.98 3.44 1.58
N ARG A 174 27.43 4.02 0.50
CA ARG A 174 28.20 4.86 -0.43
C ARG A 174 28.85 6.05 0.28
N SER A 175 28.09 6.81 1.07
CA SER A 175 28.63 7.95 1.83
C SER A 175 29.68 7.57 2.86
N TYR A 176 29.77 6.29 3.26
CA TYR A 176 30.84 5.79 4.12
C TYR A 176 32.09 5.40 3.33
N LEU A 177 31.92 4.80 2.15
CA LEU A 177 33.01 4.34 1.28
C LEU A 177 33.72 5.49 0.54
N ASP A 178 33.00 6.56 0.22
CA ASP A 178 33.54 7.73 -0.50
C ASP A 178 34.28 8.72 0.43
N LYS A 179 34.50 8.37 1.70
CA LYS A 179 35.29 9.13 2.68
C LYS A 179 36.72 8.60 2.77
#